data_AF-A0A9D9QHU6-F1
#
_entry.id   AF-A0A9D9QHU6-F1
#
_cell.length_a   1.000
_cell.length_b   1.000
_cell.length_c   1.000
_cell.angle_alpha   90.00
_cell.angle_beta   90.00
_cell.angle_gamma   90.00
#
_symmetry.space_group_name_H-M   'P 1'
#
loop_
_entity.id
_entity.type
_entity.pdbx_description
1 polymer ?
#
loop_
_entity_poly.entity_id
_entity_poly.type
_entity_poly.pdbx_seq_one_letter_code
_entity_poly.pdbx_strand_id
1 'polypeptide(L)'
;MIKKIIFALSSGLLAGVVSYLYGDMIQTQLVEDYSKDVPTMAIFVSCIIGTTLATIGHWLFTKFIPKFGELIFAVLFAGLTTASLIGVLGFVFKGETTEAHQYIFYCYAMPMHFFPFLAWYSLKSLFETK
;
A
#
# COMPACT_ATOMS: atom_id res chain seq x y z
N MET A 1 -1.55 -21.15 9.82
CA MET A 1 -0.53 -20.13 10.14
C MET A 1 0.44 -19.91 8.98
N ILE A 2 1.24 -20.90 8.57
CA ILE A 2 2.25 -20.74 7.50
C ILE A 2 1.67 -20.18 6.19
N LYS A 3 0.54 -20.72 5.69
CA LYS A 3 -0.12 -20.21 4.48
C LYS A 3 -0.46 -18.71 4.54
N LYS A 4 -0.90 -18.22 5.71
CA LYS A 4 -1.22 -16.80 5.92
C LYS A 4 0.04 -15.92 5.95
N ILE A 5 1.14 -16.44 6.50
CA ILE A 5 2.44 -15.74 6.49
C ILE A 5 2.94 -15.62 5.05
N ILE A 6 2.94 -16.71 4.29
CA ILE A 6 3.34 -16.69 2.88
C ILE A 6 2.46 -15.72 2.09
N PHE A 7 1.14 -15.79 2.26
CA PHE A 7 0.20 -14.87 1.62
C PHE A 7 0.52 -13.39 1.91
N ALA A 8 0.71 -13.04 3.19
CA ALA A 8 1.03 -11.68 3.60
C ALA A 8 2.35 -11.19 2.98
N LEU A 9 3.40 -12.01 3.06
CA LEU A 9 4.73 -11.68 2.53
C LEU A 9 4.72 -11.58 1.00
N SER A 10 4.11 -12.54 0.30
CA SER A 10 3.99 -12.50 -1.16
C SER A 10 3.22 -11.27 -1.65
N SER A 11 2.13 -10.91 -0.96
CA SER A 11 1.37 -9.69 -1.27
C SER A 11 2.18 -8.43 -1.02
N GLY A 12 2.92 -8.39 0.10
CA GLY A 12 3.74 -7.24 0.47
C GLY A 12 4.93 -7.05 -0.46
N LEU A 13 5.59 -8.13 -0.86
CA LEU A 13 6.68 -8.11 -1.83
C LEU A 13 6.18 -7.69 -3.22
N LEU A 14 5.06 -8.24 -3.68
CA LEU A 14 4.45 -7.84 -4.95
C LEU A 14 4.09 -6.35 -4.94
N ALA A 15 3.43 -5.87 -3.89
CA ALA A 15 3.11 -4.46 -3.73
C ALA A 15 4.38 -3.59 -3.70
N GLY A 16 5.41 -4.00 -2.95
CA GLY A 16 6.67 -3.27 -2.88
C GLY A 16 7.37 -3.15 -4.23
N VAL A 17 7.44 -4.25 -5.00
CA VAL A 17 8.00 -4.24 -6.36
C VAL A 17 7.21 -3.31 -7.28
N VAL A 18 5.87 -3.39 -7.26
CA VAL A 18 5.03 -2.54 -8.11
C VAL A 18 5.16 -1.07 -7.70
N SER A 19 5.18 -0.75 -6.40
CA SER A 19 5.43 0.60 -5.89
C SER A 19 6.79 1.14 -6.35
N TYR A 20 7.83 0.31 -6.25
CA TYR A 20 9.18 0.70 -6.68
C TYR A 20 9.24 0.98 -8.17
N LEU A 21 8.74 0.07 -9.01
CA LEU A 21 8.75 0.25 -10.47
C LEU A 21 7.91 1.45 -10.90
N TYR A 22 6.76 1.66 -10.26
CA TYR A 22 5.93 2.84 -10.50
C TYR A 22 6.67 4.13 -10.13
N GLY A 23 7.29 4.17 -8.95
CA GLY A 23 8.06 5.32 -8.48
C GLY A 23 9.22 5.66 -9.39
N ASP A 24 10.02 4.65 -9.73
CA ASP A 24 11.17 4.77 -10.63
C ASP A 24 10.77 5.32 -12.00
N MET A 25 9.65 4.84 -12.56
CA MET A 25 9.10 5.35 -13.80
C MET A 25 8.71 6.83 -13.70
N ILE A 26 7.99 7.23 -12.65
CA ILE A 26 7.55 8.62 -12.46
C ILE A 26 8.74 9.56 -12.27
N GLN A 27 9.70 9.18 -11.42
CA GLN A 27 10.92 9.95 -11.18
C GLN A 27 11.75 10.12 -12.46
N THR A 28 11.86 9.07 -13.28
CA THR A 28 12.58 9.11 -14.56
C THR A 28 11.90 10.04 -15.56
N GLN A 29 10.56 9.98 -15.67
CA GLN A 29 9.80 10.80 -16.61
C GLN A 29 9.81 12.29 -16.23
N LEU A 30 9.86 12.60 -14.94
CA LEU A 30 9.74 13.97 -14.43
C LEU A 30 11.09 14.58 -14.04
N VAL A 31 12.17 13.79 -14.11
CA VAL A 31 13.55 14.22 -13.76
C VAL A 31 13.61 14.75 -12.32
N GLU A 32 12.89 14.08 -11.41
CA GLU A 32 12.75 14.44 -10.00
C GLU A 32 13.22 13.29 -9.10
N ASP A 33 13.93 13.61 -8.01
CA ASP A 33 14.44 12.63 -7.05
C ASP A 33 13.74 12.70 -5.69
N TYR A 34 12.84 11.75 -5.45
CA TYR A 34 12.12 11.56 -4.19
C TYR A 34 12.73 10.48 -3.28
N SER A 35 13.89 9.92 -3.62
CA SER A 35 14.51 8.83 -2.85
C SER A 35 14.86 9.22 -1.41
N LYS A 36 15.05 10.52 -1.14
CA LYS A 36 15.26 11.07 0.20
C LYS A 36 13.97 11.13 1.02
N ASP A 37 12.85 11.46 0.39
CA ASP A 37 11.55 11.65 1.06
C ASP A 37 10.78 10.33 1.17
N VAL A 38 10.88 9.47 0.16
CA VAL A 38 10.26 8.15 0.11
C VAL A 38 11.34 7.11 -0.25
N PRO A 39 12.16 6.69 0.74
CA PRO A 39 13.23 5.73 0.51
C PRO A 39 12.69 4.38 0.04
N THR A 40 13.38 3.71 -0.88
CA THR A 40 13.02 2.38 -1.39
C THR A 40 12.79 1.38 -0.25
N MET A 41 13.63 1.39 0.78
CA MET A 41 13.44 0.51 1.95
C MET A 41 12.11 0.78 2.68
N ALA A 42 11.71 2.05 2.80
CA ALA A 42 10.43 2.41 3.42
C ALA A 42 9.25 1.93 2.57
N ILE A 43 9.35 1.96 1.24
CA ILE A 43 8.33 1.41 0.32
C ILE A 43 8.11 -0.07 0.59
N PHE A 44 9.17 -0.89 0.61
CA PHE A 44 9.03 -2.33 0.82
C PHE A 44 8.53 -2.67 2.22
N VAL A 45 9.09 -2.02 3.24
CA VAL A 45 8.71 -2.26 4.65
C VAL A 45 7.24 -1.88 4.87
N SER A 46 6.80 -0.72 4.38
CA SER A 46 5.40 -0.30 4.51
C SER A 46 4.43 -1.24 3.79
N CYS A 47 4.78 -1.72 2.59
CA CYS A 47 3.97 -2.71 1.87
C CYS A 47 3.84 -4.03 2.66
N ILE A 48 4.94 -4.56 3.18
CA ILE A 48 4.95 -5.80 3.98
C ILE A 48 4.14 -5.64 5.26
N ILE A 49 4.32 -4.53 5.99
CA ILE A 49 3.55 -4.25 7.20
C ILE A 49 2.06 -4.13 6.86
N GLY A 50 1.72 -3.38 5.81
CA GLY A 50 0.34 -3.17 5.37
C GLY A 50 -0.37 -4.48 5.03
N THR A 51 0.24 -5.35 4.22
CA THR A 51 -0.36 -6.65 3.85
C THR A 51 -0.38 -7.65 5.01
N THR A 52 0.57 -7.57 5.94
CA THR A 52 0.56 -8.36 7.18
C THR A 52 -0.60 -7.96 8.07
N LEU A 53 -0.78 -6.66 8.32
CA LEU A 53 -1.90 -6.13 9.09
C LEU A 53 -3.24 -6.43 8.42
N ALA A 54 -3.33 -6.32 7.10
CA ALA A 54 -4.51 -6.70 6.33
C ALA A 54 -4.85 -8.19 6.53
N THR A 55 -3.86 -9.08 6.46
CA THR A 55 -4.05 -10.53 6.65
C THR A 55 -4.52 -10.86 8.08
N ILE A 56 -3.96 -10.19 9.08
CA ILE A 56 -4.37 -10.33 10.49
C ILE A 56 -5.79 -9.81 10.68
N GLY A 57 -6.08 -8.60 10.20
CA GLY A 57 -7.39 -7.97 10.28
C GLY A 57 -8.47 -8.82 9.63
N HIS A 58 -8.21 -9.29 8.41
CA HIS A 58 -9.11 -10.19 7.69
C HIS A 58 -9.42 -11.44 8.50
N TRP A 59 -8.39 -12.08 9.06
CA TRP A 59 -8.56 -13.25 9.90
C TRP A 59 -9.39 -12.96 11.15
N LEU A 60 -9.19 -11.81 11.82
CA LEU A 60 -9.98 -11.42 12.99
C LEU A 60 -11.45 -11.22 12.61
N PHE A 61 -11.74 -10.43 11.59
CA PHE A 61 -13.12 -10.13 11.19
C PHE A 61 -13.88 -11.38 10.73
N THR A 62 -13.25 -12.23 9.91
CA THR A 62 -13.89 -13.47 9.44
C THR A 62 -14.03 -14.51 10.54
N LYS A 63 -13.15 -14.53 11.54
CA LYS A 63 -13.24 -15.43 12.69
C LYS A 63 -14.33 -15.02 13.68
N PHE A 64 -14.43 -13.74 14.02
CA PHE A 64 -15.35 -13.27 15.07
C PHE A 64 -16.73 -12.84 14.53
N ILE A 65 -16.82 -12.47 13.25
CA ILE A 65 -18.06 -12.03 12.61
C ILE A 65 -18.25 -12.79 11.29
N PRO A 66 -18.41 -14.13 11.29
CA PRO A 66 -18.34 -14.94 10.07
C PRO A 66 -19.37 -14.58 8.99
N LYS A 67 -20.53 -14.03 9.38
CA LYS A 67 -21.59 -13.66 8.43
C LYS A 67 -21.29 -12.39 7.62
N PHE A 68 -20.59 -11.42 8.22
CA PHE A 68 -20.36 -10.10 7.61
C PHE A 68 -18.89 -9.67 7.62
N GLY A 69 -17.99 -10.48 8.18
CA GLY A 69 -16.61 -10.14 8.43
C GLY A 69 -15.83 -9.85 7.17
N GLU A 70 -16.13 -10.57 6.08
CA GLU A 70 -15.55 -10.30 4.76
C GLU A 70 -15.93 -8.90 4.26
N LEU A 71 -17.22 -8.53 4.32
CA LEU A 71 -17.70 -7.21 3.89
C LEU A 71 -17.14 -6.09 4.78
N ILE A 72 -17.19 -6.28 6.11
CA ILE A 72 -16.69 -5.30 7.07
C ILE A 72 -15.19 -5.08 6.85
N PHE A 73 -14.42 -6.15 6.71
CA PHE A 73 -12.99 -6.06 6.40
C PHE A 73 -12.75 -5.33 5.09
N ALA A 74 -13.50 -5.64 4.03
CA ALA A 74 -13.30 -5.00 2.73
C ALA A 74 -13.55 -3.49 2.77
N VAL A 75 -14.63 -3.07 3.42
CA VAL A 75 -14.95 -1.65 3.63
C VAL A 75 -13.86 -0.97 4.45
N LEU A 76 -13.42 -1.59 5.55
CA LEU A 76 -12.37 -1.02 6.40
C LEU A 76 -11.03 -0.96 5.69
N PHE A 77 -10.65 -1.98 4.93
CA PHE A 77 -9.37 -2.00 4.22
C PHE A 77 -9.35 -0.94 3.11
N ALA A 78 -10.43 -0.82 2.33
CA ALA A 78 -10.56 0.26 1.35
C ALA A 78 -10.53 1.64 2.00
N GLY A 79 -11.24 1.80 3.13
CA GLY A 79 -11.26 3.04 3.91
C GLY A 79 -9.88 3.40 4.47
N LEU A 80 -9.15 2.46 5.06
CA LEU A 80 -7.81 2.66 5.61
C LEU A 80 -6.78 2.96 4.51
N THR A 81 -6.85 2.26 3.38
CA THR A 81 -6.04 2.56 2.20
C THR A 81 -6.27 3.99 1.72
N THR A 82 -7.53 4.42 1.63
CA THR A 82 -7.86 5.80 1.25
C THR A 82 -7.42 6.80 2.31
N ALA A 83 -7.64 6.51 3.60
CA ALA A 83 -7.24 7.37 4.70
C ALA A 83 -5.72 7.54 4.79
N SER A 84 -4.95 6.54 4.34
CA SER A 84 -3.48 6.65 4.29
C SER A 84 -2.98 7.77 3.37
N LEU A 85 -3.80 8.23 2.41
CA LEU A 85 -3.49 9.38 1.56
C LEU A 85 -3.42 10.71 2.33
N ILE A 86 -4.03 10.79 3.52
CA ILE A 86 -3.92 11.96 4.41
C ILE A 86 -2.44 12.25 4.69
N GLY A 87 -1.60 11.22 4.82
CA GLY A 87 -0.16 11.39 5.01
C GLY A 87 0.53 12.03 3.81
N VAL A 88 0.13 11.67 2.59
CA VAL A 88 0.68 12.24 1.35
C VAL A 88 0.19 13.68 1.17
N LEU A 89 -1.11 13.93 1.36
CA LEU A 89 -1.71 15.26 1.20
C LEU A 89 -1.25 16.25 2.29
N GLY A 90 -0.90 15.73 3.48
CA GLY A 90 -0.36 16.52 4.57
C GLY A 90 1.16 16.72 4.51
N PHE A 91 1.86 16.06 3.57
CA PHE A 91 3.30 16.22 3.42
C PHE A 91 3.60 17.59 2.79
N VAL A 92 4.53 18.33 3.40
CA VAL A 92 4.97 19.63 2.90
C VAL A 92 6.50 19.62 2.80
N PHE A 93 7.02 19.88 1.60
CA PHE A 93 8.46 19.99 1.39
C PHE A 93 9.04 21.15 2.20
N LYS A 94 10.23 20.94 2.77
CA LYS A 94 10.98 22.00 3.46
C LYS A 94 11.84 22.74 2.44
N GLY A 95 11.55 24.01 2.19
CA GLY A 95 12.33 24.88 1.30
C GLY A 95 11.47 25.59 0.26
N GLU A 96 12.13 26.30 -0.66
CA GLU A 96 11.45 26.91 -1.81
C GLU A 96 11.03 25.81 -2.80
N THR A 97 9.74 25.51 -2.84
CA THR A 97 9.15 24.58 -3.80
C THR A 97 7.96 25.25 -4.49
N THR A 98 7.66 24.80 -5.71
CA THR A 98 6.50 25.28 -6.45
C THR A 98 5.29 24.40 -6.14
N GLU A 99 4.08 24.93 -6.31
CA GLU A 99 2.85 24.13 -6.23
C GLU A 99 2.89 22.96 -7.23
N ALA A 100 3.47 23.17 -8.41
CA ALA A 100 3.65 22.14 -9.42
C ALA A 100 4.47 20.94 -8.89
N HIS A 101 5.55 21.21 -8.15
CA HIS A 101 6.37 20.15 -7.55
C HIS A 101 5.56 19.33 -6.52
N GLN A 102 4.70 19.98 -5.73
CA GLN A 102 3.79 19.29 -4.80
C GLN A 102 2.79 18.38 -5.53
N TYR A 103 2.19 18.84 -6.63
CA TYR A 103 1.28 18.01 -7.43
C TYR A 103 1.99 16.84 -8.11
N ILE A 104 3.25 17.00 -8.51
CA ILE A 104 4.05 15.89 -9.04
C ILE A 104 4.29 14.85 -7.94
N PHE A 105 4.65 15.28 -6.73
CA PHE A 105 4.81 14.36 -5.60
C PHE A 105 3.53 13.59 -5.30
N TYR A 106 2.36 14.23 -5.42
CA TYR A 106 1.06 13.57 -5.33
C TYR A 106 0.88 12.47 -6.37
N CYS A 107 1.24 12.72 -7.62
CA CYS A 107 1.23 11.71 -8.69
C CYS A 107 2.20 10.55 -8.41
N TYR A 108 3.34 10.84 -7.78
CA TYR A 108 4.31 9.84 -7.37
C TYR A 108 3.81 8.98 -6.19
N ALA A 109 3.40 9.59 -5.09
CA ALA A 109 3.17 8.88 -3.83
C ALA A 109 1.76 8.27 -3.72
N MET A 110 0.70 8.96 -4.15
CA MET A 110 -0.67 8.50 -3.89
C MET A 110 -0.99 7.10 -4.46
N PRO A 111 -0.62 6.76 -5.71
CA PRO A 111 -0.92 5.44 -6.26
C PRO A 111 -0.24 4.29 -5.50
N MET A 112 0.96 4.54 -4.94
CA MET A 112 1.70 3.52 -4.18
C MET A 112 0.94 3.03 -2.94
N HIS A 113 0.11 3.88 -2.34
CA HIS A 113 -0.69 3.52 -1.17
C HIS A 113 -1.80 2.50 -1.48
N PHE A 114 -2.23 2.41 -2.75
CA PHE A 114 -3.23 1.44 -3.18
C PHE A 114 -2.65 0.08 -3.54
N PHE A 115 -1.35 -0.02 -3.86
CA PHE A 115 -0.75 -1.28 -4.30
C PHE A 115 -0.80 -2.40 -3.24
N PRO A 116 -0.63 -2.15 -1.92
CA PRO A 116 -0.86 -3.18 -0.90
C PRO A 116 -2.29 -3.76 -0.92
N PHE A 117 -3.29 -2.91 -1.09
CA PHE A 117 -4.69 -3.31 -1.20
C PHE A 117 -4.91 -4.17 -2.46
N LEU A 118 -4.46 -3.68 -3.61
CA LEU A 118 -4.61 -4.36 -4.89
C LEU A 118 -3.88 -5.71 -4.90
N ALA A 119 -2.62 -5.75 -4.45
CA ALA A 119 -1.84 -6.98 -4.39
C ALA A 119 -2.47 -8.02 -3.46
N TRP A 120 -2.94 -7.59 -2.29
CA TRP A 120 -3.58 -8.47 -1.30
C TRP A 120 -4.84 -9.11 -1.88
N TYR A 121 -5.76 -8.33 -2.48
CA TYR A 121 -6.96 -8.87 -3.11
C TYR A 121 -6.66 -9.74 -4.33
N SER A 122 -5.66 -9.36 -5.13
CA SER A 122 -5.26 -10.13 -6.32
C SER A 122 -4.75 -11.52 -5.94
N LEU A 123 -3.92 -11.62 -4.91
CA LEU A 123 -3.37 -12.90 -4.45
C LEU A 123 -4.32 -13.68 -3.52
N LYS A 124 -5.35 -13.04 -2.95
CA LYS A 124 -6.28 -13.67 -1.99
C LYS A 124 -6.82 -15.02 -2.50
N SER A 125 -7.25 -15.06 -3.77
CA SER A 125 -7.81 -16.24 -4.41
C SER A 125 -6.86 -17.45 -4.48
N LEU A 126 -5.55 -17.21 -4.46
CA LEU A 126 -4.53 -18.29 -4.49
C LEU A 126 -4.32 -18.92 -3.11
N PHE A 127 -4.65 -18.21 -2.03
CA PHE A 127 -4.37 -18.63 -0.65
C PHE A 127 -5.61 -18.93 0.17
N GLU A 128 -6.79 -18.48 -0.26
CA GLU A 128 -8.08 -18.88 0.28
C GLU A 128 -8.66 -20.05 -0.54
N THR A 129 -8.60 -21.25 0.02
CA THR A 129 -9.46 -22.35 -0.43
C THR A 129 -10.90 -22.06 -0.04
N LYS A 130 -11.83 -22.15 -1.01
CA LYS A 130 -13.28 -22.19 -0.75
C LYS A 130 -13.65 -23.26 0.26
#